data_AF-A0A3B0V0J0-F1
#
_entry.id   AF-A0A3B0V0J0-F1
#
_cell.length_a   1.000
_cell.length_b   1.000
_cell.length_c   1.000
_cell.angle_alpha   90.00
_cell.angle_beta   90.00
_cell.angle_gamma   90.00
#
_symmetry.space_group_name_H-M   'P 1'
#
loop_
_entity.id
_entity.type
_entity.pdbx_description
1 polymer ?
#
loop_
_entity_poly.entity_id
_entity_poly.type
_entity_poly.pdbx_seq_one_letter_code
_entity_poly.pdbx_strand_id
1 'polypeptide(L)'
;MSTFKINAELRDDTGKGASRRLRHENKVPAIIYGGKRDPRMISIEHHKVLKYIESESFFTSILELKAAGGQRQKVVLRDMQRHPSRPVIMHMDFQRVADDVEITMNIPLHFLNEEECSAAKTSGIIISHQLTEVEISCLPDNLPEYIAIDLAEFKEGDIVRLADITLPKGVTLTAFTHGDIEDHNEVVVSTTHVQAEVEVEITDEVPSAEVPTHDEEEGSKDDDA
;
A
#
# COMPACT_ATOMS: atom_id res chain seq x y z
N MET A 1 7.83 19.76 6.32
CA MET A 1 8.47 20.00 5.01
C MET A 1 9.92 19.57 5.03
N SER A 2 10.13 18.26 5.00
CA SER A 2 11.44 17.67 4.72
C SER A 2 11.80 17.93 3.26
N THR A 3 12.82 18.75 3.00
CA THR A 3 13.28 19.03 1.63
C THR A 3 14.25 17.95 1.16
N PHE A 4 13.77 17.01 0.34
CA PHE A 4 14.61 15.99 -0.27
C PHE A 4 15.33 16.54 -1.51
N LYS A 5 16.63 16.28 -1.63
CA LYS A 5 17.47 16.78 -2.72
C LYS A 5 18.02 15.65 -3.56
N ILE A 6 17.58 15.56 -4.80
CA ILE A 6 18.00 14.53 -5.75
C ILE A 6 18.98 15.14 -6.76
N ASN A 7 20.21 14.65 -6.76
CA ASN A 7 21.17 14.94 -7.82
C ASN A 7 21.04 13.90 -8.92
N ALA A 8 20.88 14.37 -10.15
CA ALA A 8 20.67 13.52 -11.32
C ALA A 8 21.66 13.88 -12.43
N GLU A 9 22.09 12.87 -13.18
CA GLU A 9 22.91 13.05 -14.39
C GLU A 9 22.00 12.93 -15.62
N LEU A 10 22.25 13.75 -16.64
CA LEU A 10 21.54 13.61 -17.92
C LEU A 10 22.04 12.37 -18.65
N ARG A 11 21.12 11.67 -19.33
CA ARG A 11 21.48 10.53 -20.18
C ARG A 11 20.87 10.70 -21.56
N ASP A 12 21.67 10.35 -22.57
CA ASP A 12 21.23 10.30 -23.97
C ASP A 12 21.01 8.85 -24.44
N ASP A 13 21.65 7.88 -23.77
CA ASP A 13 21.55 6.46 -24.12
C ASP A 13 20.18 5.88 -23.73
N THR A 14 19.58 5.11 -24.64
CA THR A 14 18.20 4.60 -24.54
C THR A 14 18.12 3.09 -24.77
N GLY A 15 17.02 2.50 -24.32
CA GLY A 15 16.72 1.09 -24.56
C GLY A 15 17.19 0.14 -23.46
N LYS A 16 16.89 -1.16 -23.67
CA LYS A 16 17.04 -2.23 -22.66
C LYS A 16 18.48 -2.43 -22.19
N GLY A 17 19.45 -2.33 -23.09
CA GLY A 17 20.87 -2.55 -22.80
C GLY A 17 21.45 -1.45 -21.90
N ALA A 18 21.19 -0.18 -22.25
CA ALA A 18 21.63 0.99 -21.50
C ALA A 18 21.09 0.97 -20.06
N SER A 19 19.78 0.80 -19.91
CA SER A 19 19.13 0.73 -18.59
C SER A 19 19.57 -0.47 -17.76
N ARG A 20 19.97 -1.59 -18.39
CA ARG A 20 20.54 -2.74 -17.67
C ARG A 20 21.93 -2.42 -17.14
N ARG A 21 22.80 -1.80 -17.94
CA ARG A 21 24.17 -1.41 -17.50
C ARG A 21 24.11 -0.43 -16.33
N LEU A 22 23.28 0.62 -16.42
CA LEU A 22 23.12 1.59 -15.34
C LEU A 22 22.74 0.93 -14.00
N ARG A 23 21.83 -0.05 -14.02
CA ARG A 23 21.45 -0.80 -12.82
C ARG A 23 22.58 -1.67 -12.26
N HIS A 24 23.48 -2.18 -13.12
CA HIS A 24 24.68 -2.90 -12.65
C HIS A 24 25.71 -1.94 -12.04
N GLU A 25 25.70 -0.67 -12.44
CA GLU A 25 26.53 0.40 -11.89
C GLU A 25 25.89 1.10 -10.67
N ASN A 26 24.86 0.51 -10.06
CA ASN A 26 24.10 1.10 -8.94
C ASN A 26 23.48 2.47 -9.25
N LYS A 27 23.07 2.69 -10.51
CA LYS A 27 22.29 3.86 -10.94
C LYS A 27 20.88 3.44 -11.34
N VAL A 28 19.90 4.26 -10.96
CA VAL A 28 18.49 4.10 -11.32
C VAL A 28 18.19 4.97 -12.53
N PRO A 29 17.69 4.40 -13.64
CA PRO A 29 17.18 5.19 -14.75
C PRO A 29 15.87 5.86 -14.33
N ALA A 30 15.72 7.14 -14.66
CA ALA A 30 14.53 7.91 -14.35
C ALA A 30 14.17 8.88 -15.48
N ILE A 31 12.95 9.42 -15.42
CA ILE A 31 12.45 10.40 -16.38
C ILE A 31 11.86 11.58 -15.61
N ILE A 32 12.08 12.78 -16.12
CA ILE A 32 11.42 14.00 -15.65
C ILE A 32 10.56 14.55 -16.77
N TYR A 33 9.25 14.64 -16.54
CA TYR A 33 8.30 15.19 -17.50
C TYR A 33 7.37 16.20 -16.82
N GLY A 34 6.41 16.75 -17.58
CA GLY A 34 5.45 17.70 -17.07
C GLY A 34 5.91 19.15 -17.17
N GLY A 35 4.96 20.05 -16.90
CA GLY A 35 5.07 21.47 -17.18
C GLY A 35 5.13 21.76 -18.68
N LYS A 36 5.76 22.88 -19.06
CA LYS A 36 5.91 23.33 -20.46
C LYS A 36 7.23 22.90 -21.12
N ARG A 37 7.96 21.95 -20.51
CA ARG A 37 9.29 21.52 -20.97
C ARG A 37 9.25 20.08 -21.44
N ASP A 38 10.08 19.76 -22.43
CA ASP A 38 10.19 18.40 -22.94
C ASP A 38 10.63 17.41 -21.85
N PRO A 39 10.17 16.14 -21.93
CA PRO A 39 10.64 15.07 -21.07
C PRO A 39 12.16 14.92 -21.18
N ARG A 40 12.82 14.74 -20.04
CA ARG A 40 14.27 14.50 -19.99
C ARG A 40 14.56 13.21 -19.28
N MET A 41 15.47 12.46 -19.87
CA MET A 41 15.98 11.22 -19.33
C MET A 41 17.15 11.52 -18.40
N ILE A 42 17.10 10.93 -17.22
CA ILE A 42 18.11 11.11 -16.19
C ILE A 42 18.54 9.77 -15.59
N SER A 43 19.67 9.79 -14.89
CA SER A 43 20.11 8.71 -14.01
C SER A 43 20.38 9.27 -12.61
N ILE A 44 20.04 8.48 -11.60
CA ILE A 44 20.17 8.85 -10.19
C ILE A 44 20.95 7.76 -9.47
N GLU A 45 21.74 8.14 -8.47
CA GLU A 45 22.46 7.20 -7.62
C GLU A 45 21.50 6.38 -6.74
N HIS A 46 21.53 5.05 -6.87
CA HIS A 46 20.57 4.16 -6.23
C HIS A 46 20.59 4.26 -4.70
N HIS A 47 21.79 4.33 -4.10
CA HIS A 47 21.98 4.36 -2.65
C HIS A 47 21.34 5.59 -1.99
N LYS A 48 21.35 6.75 -2.67
CA LYS A 48 20.71 7.97 -2.15
C LYS A 48 19.21 7.85 -2.15
N VAL A 49 18.65 7.33 -3.24
CA VAL A 49 17.21 7.14 -3.39
C VAL A 49 16.69 6.11 -2.40
N LEU A 50 17.43 5.01 -2.19
CA LEU A 50 17.05 3.96 -1.23
C LEU A 50 16.84 4.55 0.16
N LYS A 51 17.75 5.43 0.61
CA LYS A 51 17.64 6.13 1.89
C LYS A 51 16.45 7.07 1.96
N TYR A 52 16.09 7.74 0.86
CA TYR A 52 14.92 8.61 0.84
C TYR A 52 13.62 7.82 0.91
N ILE A 53 13.55 6.66 0.27
CA ILE A 53 12.37 5.78 0.29
C ILE A 53 12.07 5.22 1.68
N GLU A 54 13.06 5.12 2.57
CA GLU A 54 12.83 4.74 3.98
C GLU A 54 11.95 5.76 4.72
N SER A 55 11.92 7.02 4.23
CA SER A 55 11.01 8.05 4.73
C SER A 55 9.69 7.95 4.00
N GLU A 56 8.61 7.70 4.73
CA GLU A 56 7.25 7.63 4.17
C GLU A 56 6.85 8.93 3.45
N SER A 57 7.24 10.07 4.00
CA SER A 57 7.01 11.40 3.41
C SER A 57 7.69 11.62 2.06
N PHE A 58 8.57 10.73 1.61
CA PHE A 58 9.20 10.85 0.28
C PHE A 58 8.20 10.73 -0.86
N PHE A 59 7.15 9.92 -0.70
CA PHE A 59 6.11 9.75 -1.72
C PHE A 59 5.15 10.94 -1.77
N THR A 60 4.99 11.65 -0.67
CA THR A 60 4.02 12.76 -0.49
C THR A 60 4.66 14.14 -0.41
N SER A 61 5.93 14.28 -0.79
CA SER A 61 6.65 15.55 -0.70
C SER A 61 7.10 16.09 -2.05
N ILE A 62 7.25 17.41 -2.09
CA ILE A 62 7.90 18.10 -3.20
C ILE A 62 9.42 17.94 -3.06
N LEU A 63 10.01 17.35 -4.09
CA LEU A 63 11.43 17.04 -4.17
C LEU A 63 12.16 18.13 -4.97
N GLU A 64 13.37 18.47 -4.54
CA GLU A 64 14.27 19.31 -5.32
C GLU A 64 15.17 18.44 -6.19
N LEU A 65 14.97 18.47 -7.50
CA LEU A 65 15.80 17.74 -8.45
C LEU A 65 16.78 18.70 -9.14
N LYS A 66 18.07 18.36 -9.07
CA LYS A 66 19.15 19.05 -9.81
C LYS A 66 19.76 18.12 -10.86
N ALA A 67 19.46 18.39 -12.12
CA ALA A 67 20.15 17.74 -13.24
C ALA A 67 21.55 18.35 -13.44
N ALA A 68 22.54 17.53 -13.81
CA ALA A 68 23.90 17.98 -14.11
C ALA A 68 23.90 19.11 -15.17
N GLY A 69 24.51 20.25 -14.84
CA GLY A 69 24.52 21.46 -15.69
C GLY A 69 23.19 22.23 -15.77
N GLY A 70 22.14 21.78 -15.07
CA GLY A 70 20.81 22.39 -15.07
C GLY A 70 20.48 23.19 -13.82
N GLN A 71 19.36 23.92 -13.87
CA GLN A 71 18.76 24.58 -12.72
C GLN A 71 18.02 23.58 -11.81
N ARG A 72 17.86 23.94 -10.53
CA ARG A 72 16.99 23.21 -9.60
C ARG A 72 15.54 23.27 -10.08
N GLN A 73 14.84 22.15 -10.01
CA GLN A 73 13.44 22.02 -10.39
C GLN A 73 12.68 21.37 -9.23
N LYS A 74 11.48 21.88 -8.93
CA LYS A 74 10.53 21.22 -8.04
C LYS A 74 9.85 20.08 -8.80
N VAL A 75 9.91 18.88 -8.25
CA VAL A 75 9.30 17.70 -8.84
C VAL A 75 8.62 16.85 -7.77
N VAL A 76 7.66 16.05 -8.18
CA VAL A 76 7.01 15.04 -7.35
C VAL A 76 7.28 13.67 -7.96
N LEU A 77 7.41 12.65 -7.11
CA LEU A 77 7.49 11.26 -7.56
C LEU A 77 6.10 10.78 -7.96
N ARG A 78 5.89 10.45 -9.24
CA ARG A 78 4.59 9.98 -9.74
C ARG A 78 4.50 8.47 -9.80
N ASP A 79 5.56 7.81 -10.24
CA ASP A 79 5.63 6.35 -10.30
C ASP A 79 7.03 5.84 -9.94
N MET A 80 7.09 4.65 -9.36
CA MET A 80 8.31 3.99 -8.99
C MET A 80 8.15 2.48 -9.15
N GLN A 81 8.99 1.92 -10.00
CA GLN A 81 9.01 0.48 -10.26
C GLN A 81 10.08 -0.17 -9.40
N ARG A 82 9.68 -1.17 -8.63
CA ARG A 82 10.58 -1.99 -7.80
C ARG A 82 10.76 -3.36 -8.41
N HIS A 83 11.92 -3.97 -8.14
CA HIS A 83 12.13 -5.37 -8.47
C HIS A 83 11.31 -6.26 -7.51
N PRO A 84 10.57 -7.27 -7.99
CA PRO A 84 9.63 -8.02 -7.15
C PRO A 84 10.30 -8.84 -6.03
N SER A 85 11.54 -9.30 -6.23
CA SER A 85 12.24 -10.15 -5.26
C SER A 85 13.51 -9.56 -4.66
N ARG A 86 13.95 -8.38 -5.12
CA ARG A 86 15.21 -7.76 -4.70
C ARG A 86 14.94 -6.32 -4.30
N PRO A 87 15.65 -5.76 -3.32
CA PRO A 87 15.49 -4.37 -2.90
C PRO A 87 16.17 -3.42 -3.90
N VAL A 88 15.81 -3.51 -5.18
CA VAL A 88 16.38 -2.73 -6.28
C VAL A 88 15.27 -1.95 -6.98
N ILE A 89 15.52 -0.67 -7.21
CA ILE A 89 14.61 0.22 -7.92
C ILE A 89 14.93 0.12 -9.41
N MET A 90 13.90 -0.15 -10.21
CA MET A 90 14.02 -0.42 -11.64
C MET A 90 13.87 0.85 -12.46
N HIS A 91 12.92 1.70 -12.09
CA HIS A 91 12.61 2.95 -12.77
C HIS A 91 11.92 3.92 -11.82
N MET A 92 12.07 5.23 -12.07
CA MET A 92 11.36 6.28 -11.35
C MET A 92 10.91 7.39 -12.30
N ASP A 93 9.70 7.88 -12.05
CA ASP A 93 9.06 8.91 -12.84
C ASP A 93 8.81 10.15 -11.98
N PHE A 94 9.39 11.26 -12.42
CA PHE A 94 9.24 12.56 -11.78
C PHE A 94 8.39 13.47 -12.63
N GLN A 95 7.36 14.04 -12.01
CA GLN A 95 6.52 15.07 -12.61
C GLN A 95 6.96 16.45 -12.10
N ARG A 96 7.17 17.41 -13.02
CA ARG A 96 7.46 18.80 -12.66
C ARG A 96 6.22 19.46 -12.08
N VAL A 97 6.42 20.15 -10.97
CA VAL A 97 5.37 20.89 -10.29
C VAL A 97 5.51 22.38 -10.61
N ALA A 98 4.39 23.01 -10.93
CA ALA A 98 4.24 24.45 -10.99
C ALA A 98 3.35 24.88 -9.83
N ASP A 99 3.69 25.99 -9.19
CA ASP A 99 3.02 26.43 -7.95
C ASP A 99 1.51 26.72 -8.18
N ASP A 100 1.11 27.07 -9.40
CA ASP A 100 -0.27 27.41 -9.77
C ASP A 100 -1.12 26.23 -10.30
N VAL A 101 -0.58 25.01 -10.33
CA VAL A 101 -1.24 23.85 -10.94
C VAL A 101 -1.59 22.81 -9.88
N GLU A 102 -2.85 22.38 -9.88
CA GLU A 102 -3.31 21.27 -9.04
C GLU A 102 -2.57 19.97 -9.37
N ILE A 103 -2.16 19.26 -8.33
CA ILE A 103 -1.47 17.98 -8.42
C ILE A 103 -2.33 16.91 -7.76
N THR A 104 -2.42 15.74 -8.38
CA THR A 104 -3.00 14.56 -7.74
C THR A 104 -1.92 13.65 -7.18
N MET A 105 -2.11 13.18 -5.95
CA MET A 105 -1.14 12.35 -5.25
C MET A 105 -1.84 11.37 -4.31
N ASN A 106 -1.27 10.19 -4.15
CA ASN A 106 -1.68 9.24 -3.13
C ASN A 106 -1.00 9.59 -1.81
N ILE A 107 -1.80 9.74 -0.76
CA ILE A 107 -1.34 10.12 0.57
C ILE A 107 -1.72 9.03 1.58
N PRO A 108 -0.78 8.62 2.45
CA PRO A 108 -1.06 7.61 3.45
C PRO A 108 -1.99 8.15 4.55
N LEU A 109 -2.82 7.26 5.06
CA LEU A 109 -3.68 7.48 6.21
C LEU A 109 -2.96 6.98 7.46
N HIS A 110 -2.83 7.84 8.47
CA HIS A 110 -2.29 7.49 9.77
C HIS A 110 -3.42 7.41 10.78
N PHE A 111 -3.64 6.23 11.32
CA PHE A 111 -4.65 5.98 12.33
C PHE A 111 -4.06 6.25 13.71
N LEU A 112 -4.67 7.18 14.44
CA LEU A 112 -4.26 7.57 15.79
C LEU A 112 -5.14 6.87 16.82
N ASN A 113 -4.57 6.58 17.98
CA ASN A 113 -5.26 6.04 19.16
C ASN A 113 -5.92 4.66 18.95
N GLU A 114 -5.42 3.85 18.01
CA GLU A 114 -5.90 2.47 17.79
C GLU A 114 -5.91 1.64 19.07
N GLU A 115 -4.84 1.71 19.87
CA GLU A 115 -4.70 0.91 21.10
C GLU A 115 -5.58 1.43 22.25
N GLU A 116 -5.93 2.71 22.25
CA GLU A 116 -6.73 3.32 23.31
C GLU A 116 -8.24 3.13 23.08
N CYS A 117 -8.62 2.83 21.84
CA CYS A 117 -9.96 2.62 21.36
C CYS A 117 -10.74 1.55 22.15
N SER A 118 -12.04 1.79 22.35
CA SER A 118 -12.93 0.84 23.03
C SER A 118 -13.06 -0.49 22.26
N ALA A 119 -13.10 -0.43 20.93
CA ALA A 119 -13.21 -1.61 20.07
C ALA A 119 -11.96 -2.51 20.11
N ALA A 120 -10.77 -1.95 20.32
CA ALA A 120 -9.53 -2.73 20.44
C ALA A 120 -9.43 -3.48 21.78
N LYS A 121 -10.11 -2.99 22.82
CA LYS A 121 -10.09 -3.57 24.17
C LYS A 121 -11.11 -4.69 24.36
N THR A 122 -12.15 -4.75 23.54
CA THR A 122 -13.12 -5.85 23.55
C THR A 122 -12.53 -7.10 22.87
N SER A 123 -12.53 -8.23 23.57
CA SER A 123 -12.11 -9.51 23.01
C SER A 123 -13.02 -9.95 21.86
N GLY A 124 -12.45 -10.30 20.70
CA GLY A 124 -13.19 -10.82 19.54
C GLY A 124 -13.42 -9.80 18.42
N ILE A 125 -12.95 -8.56 18.57
CA ILE A 125 -13.10 -7.50 17.58
C ILE A 125 -11.75 -7.19 16.94
N ILE A 126 -11.73 -7.13 15.60
CA ILE A 126 -10.56 -6.73 14.83
C ILE A 126 -10.88 -5.43 14.10
N ILE A 127 -9.99 -4.45 14.23
CA ILE A 127 -9.99 -3.24 13.41
C ILE A 127 -9.36 -3.60 12.06
N SER A 128 -10.13 -3.47 10.98
CA SER A 128 -9.66 -3.74 9.64
C SER A 128 -9.48 -2.42 8.88
N HIS A 129 -8.25 -2.17 8.43
CA HIS A 129 -7.93 -1.06 7.53
C HIS A 129 -8.16 -1.53 6.09
N GLN A 130 -9.26 -1.10 5.49
CA GLN A 130 -9.59 -1.45 4.11
C GLN A 130 -8.83 -0.56 3.13
N LEU A 131 -8.63 0.70 3.50
CA LEU A 131 -7.84 1.67 2.75
C LEU A 131 -6.73 2.23 3.64
N THR A 132 -5.50 2.21 3.12
CA THR A 132 -4.32 2.76 3.81
C THR A 132 -3.80 4.03 3.13
N GLU A 133 -4.20 4.29 1.89
CA GLU A 133 -3.83 5.47 1.12
C GLU A 133 -5.06 6.01 0.39
N VAL A 134 -5.09 7.32 0.18
CA VAL A 134 -6.17 8.02 -0.53
C VAL A 134 -5.58 8.96 -1.56
N GLU A 135 -6.15 8.97 -2.76
CA GLU A 135 -5.79 9.95 -3.78
C GLU A 135 -6.47 11.30 -3.48
N ILE A 136 -5.64 12.34 -3.41
CA ILE A 136 -6.08 13.71 -3.22
C ILE A 136 -5.71 14.58 -4.41
N SER A 137 -6.43 15.68 -4.60
CA SER A 137 -6.06 16.78 -5.47
C SER A 137 -5.89 18.06 -4.64
N CYS A 138 -4.72 18.68 -4.72
CA CYS A 138 -4.43 19.92 -4.00
C CYS A 138 -3.41 20.79 -4.76
N LEU A 139 -3.30 22.04 -4.33
CA LEU A 139 -2.17 22.88 -4.74
C LEU A 139 -0.88 22.42 -4.05
N PRO A 140 0.30 22.62 -4.67
CA PRO A 140 1.58 22.21 -4.11
C PRO A 140 1.87 22.77 -2.70
N ASP A 141 1.39 23.99 -2.42
CA ASP A 141 1.60 24.65 -1.12
C ASP A 141 0.78 24.01 0.03
N ASN A 142 -0.31 23.34 -0.31
CA ASN A 142 -1.22 22.70 0.67
C ASN A 142 -0.99 21.19 0.80
N LEU A 143 0.08 20.65 0.24
CA LEU A 143 0.35 19.21 0.22
C LEU A 143 0.65 18.68 1.64
N PRO A 144 -0.20 17.81 2.22
CA PRO A 144 0.08 17.20 3.52
C PRO A 144 1.02 16.00 3.37
N GLU A 145 1.78 15.68 4.42
CA GLU A 145 2.66 14.49 4.42
C GLU A 145 1.86 13.20 4.68
N TYR A 146 0.82 13.27 5.52
CA TYR A 146 -0.14 12.21 5.85
C TYR A 146 -1.48 12.83 6.27
N ILE A 147 -2.54 12.02 6.30
CA ILE A 147 -3.85 12.41 6.85
C ILE A 147 -4.10 11.59 8.13
N ALA A 148 -4.30 12.28 9.25
CA ALA A 148 -4.59 11.65 10.53
C ALA A 148 -6.07 11.31 10.66
N ILE A 149 -6.38 10.08 11.08
CA ILE A 149 -7.73 9.61 11.42
C ILE A 149 -7.70 9.20 12.89
N ASP A 150 -8.48 9.89 13.71
CA ASP A 150 -8.58 9.59 15.14
C ASP A 150 -9.62 8.48 15.39
N LEU A 151 -9.20 7.41 16.06
CA LEU A 151 -10.04 6.26 16.41
C LEU A 151 -10.35 6.18 17.92
N ALA A 152 -10.04 7.22 18.70
CA ALA A 152 -10.23 7.20 20.16
C ALA A 152 -11.65 6.86 20.61
N GLU A 153 -12.67 7.42 19.94
CA GLU A 153 -14.10 7.20 20.25
C GLU A 153 -14.75 6.08 19.44
N PHE A 154 -13.98 5.32 18.65
CA PHE A 154 -14.50 4.30 17.75
C PHE A 154 -15.05 3.09 18.54
N LYS A 155 -16.26 2.63 18.18
CA LYS A 155 -16.97 1.55 18.88
C LYS A 155 -17.17 0.33 17.99
N GLU A 156 -17.71 -0.70 18.61
CA GLU A 156 -18.07 -1.95 17.95
C GLU A 156 -19.17 -1.72 16.90
N GLY A 157 -18.88 -2.09 15.66
CA GLY A 157 -19.80 -1.94 14.53
C GLY A 157 -19.74 -0.57 13.86
N ASP A 158 -18.88 0.34 14.32
CA ASP A 158 -18.68 1.62 13.65
C ASP A 158 -17.88 1.42 12.34
N ILE A 159 -18.15 2.30 11.39
CA ILE A 159 -17.55 2.30 10.06
C ILE A 159 -17.17 3.74 9.74
N VAL A 160 -15.88 4.01 9.54
CA VAL A 160 -15.41 5.29 9.00
C VAL A 160 -15.41 5.20 7.49
N ARG A 161 -16.08 6.14 6.83
CA ARG A 161 -16.06 6.25 5.38
C ARG A 161 -15.20 7.43 4.92
N LEU A 162 -14.88 7.48 3.63
CA LEU A 162 -14.09 8.57 3.05
C LEU A 162 -14.70 9.96 3.30
N ALA A 163 -16.03 10.06 3.35
CA ALA A 163 -16.73 11.32 3.61
C ALA A 163 -16.55 11.86 5.04
N ASP A 164 -16.24 10.98 6.01
CA ASP A 164 -16.14 11.34 7.42
C ASP A 164 -14.72 11.78 7.82
N ILE A 165 -13.76 11.71 6.90
CA ILE A 165 -12.36 12.09 7.14
C ILE A 165 -12.22 13.61 7.25
N THR A 166 -11.54 14.07 8.29
CA THR A 166 -11.16 15.48 8.44
C THR A 166 -10.03 15.84 7.48
N LEU A 167 -10.36 16.55 6.39
CA LEU A 167 -9.38 17.00 5.41
C LEU A 167 -8.73 18.33 5.81
N PRO A 168 -7.41 18.49 5.60
CA PRO A 168 -6.73 19.77 5.80
C PRO A 168 -7.15 20.81 4.75
N LYS A 169 -6.89 22.08 5.02
CA LYS A 169 -7.34 23.20 4.18
C LYS A 169 -6.80 23.09 2.74
N GLY A 170 -7.71 23.18 1.76
CA GLY A 170 -7.34 23.22 0.34
C GLY A 170 -7.01 21.86 -0.28
N VAL A 171 -7.35 20.77 0.41
CA VAL A 171 -7.27 19.39 -0.09
C VAL A 171 -8.66 18.92 -0.48
N THR A 172 -8.77 18.34 -1.68
CA THR A 172 -9.99 17.71 -2.18
C THR A 172 -9.71 16.24 -2.47
N LEU A 173 -10.68 15.36 -2.26
CA LEU A 173 -10.56 13.96 -2.65
C LEU A 173 -10.91 13.82 -4.13
N THR A 174 -10.06 13.16 -4.92
CA THR A 174 -10.34 12.92 -6.35
C THR A 174 -11.60 12.06 -6.57
N ALA A 175 -11.92 11.22 -5.59
CA ALA A 175 -13.16 10.44 -5.53
C ALA A 175 -14.42 11.31 -5.58
N PHE A 176 -14.40 12.52 -5.01
CA PHE A 176 -15.56 13.41 -4.97
C PHE A 176 -15.64 14.40 -6.14
N THR A 177 -14.61 14.47 -6.99
CA THR A 177 -14.58 15.39 -8.13
C THR A 177 -15.18 14.82 -9.42
N HIS A 178 -15.32 13.50 -9.55
CA HIS A 178 -15.69 12.84 -10.82
C HIS A 178 -17.15 12.33 -10.92
N GLY A 179 -18.00 12.55 -9.91
CA GLY A 179 -19.41 12.10 -9.93
C GLY A 179 -19.88 11.67 -8.55
N ASP A 180 -21.19 11.47 -8.40
CA ASP A 180 -21.96 11.40 -7.15
C ASP A 180 -21.19 10.84 -5.93
N ILE A 181 -21.18 11.64 -4.87
CA ILE A 181 -20.52 11.40 -3.57
C ILE A 181 -20.96 10.06 -2.96
N GLU A 182 -22.16 9.59 -3.29
CA GLU A 182 -22.76 8.37 -2.75
C GLU A 182 -22.09 7.10 -3.29
N ASP A 183 -21.61 7.10 -4.54
CA ASP A 183 -21.01 5.92 -5.18
C ASP A 183 -19.54 5.70 -4.80
N HIS A 184 -18.83 6.78 -4.44
CA HIS A 184 -17.40 6.75 -4.13
C HIS A 184 -17.11 6.82 -2.62
N ASN A 185 -18.13 6.66 -1.77
CA ASN A 185 -17.97 6.68 -0.33
C ASN A 185 -17.50 5.32 0.19
N GLU A 186 -16.26 4.99 -0.13
CA GLU A 186 -15.60 3.76 0.29
C GLU A 186 -15.39 3.73 1.81
N VAL A 187 -15.37 2.51 2.34
CA VAL A 187 -15.09 2.27 3.76
C VAL A 187 -13.59 2.29 3.97
N VAL A 188 -13.14 3.04 4.96
CA VAL A 188 -11.74 3.26 5.28
C VAL A 188 -11.32 2.36 6.42
N VAL A 189 -12.11 2.37 7.49
CA VAL A 189 -11.94 1.54 8.69
C VAL A 189 -13.26 0.92 9.07
N SER A 190 -13.24 -0.37 9.36
CA SER A 190 -14.39 -1.09 9.90
C SER A 190 -13.95 -2.02 11.02
N THR A 191 -14.76 -2.12 12.07
CA THR A 191 -14.63 -3.19 13.07
C THR A 191 -15.46 -4.39 12.68
N THR A 192 -14.84 -5.57 12.67
CA THR A 192 -15.54 -6.84 12.44
C THR A 192 -15.36 -7.75 13.63
N HIS A 193 -16.45 -8.40 14.05
CA HIS A 193 -16.40 -9.45 15.06
C HIS A 193 -15.95 -10.75 14.42
N VAL A 194 -14.81 -11.29 14.84
CA VAL A 194 -14.37 -12.61 14.40
C VAL A 194 -15.11 -13.63 15.26
N GLN A 195 -16.12 -14.27 14.69
CA GLN A 195 -16.60 -15.53 15.26
C GLN A 195 -15.52 -16.58 15.01
N ALA A 196 -14.90 -17.07 16.08
CA ALA A 196 -14.10 -18.27 16.00
C ALA A 196 -15.04 -19.40 15.55
N GLU A 197 -14.83 -19.92 14.34
CA GLU A 197 -15.33 -21.25 13.99
C GLU A 197 -14.70 -22.21 15.00
N VAL A 198 -15.49 -22.65 15.96
CA VAL A 198 -15.16 -23.83 16.76
C VAL A 198 -15.11 -24.95 15.74
N GLU A 199 -13.91 -25.42 15.40
CA GLU A 199 -13.74 -26.76 14.84
C GLU A 199 -14.44 -27.69 15.81
N VAL A 200 -15.63 -28.16 15.42
CA VAL A 200 -16.29 -29.26 16.09
C VAL A 200 -15.38 -30.45 15.83
N GLU A 201 -14.52 -30.78 16.80
CA GLU A 201 -13.91 -32.10 16.89
C GLU A 201 -15.07 -33.09 16.88
N ILE A 202 -15.30 -33.72 15.73
CA ILE A 202 -16.16 -34.89 15.63
C ILE A 202 -15.46 -35.97 16.44
N THR A 203 -15.82 -36.08 17.72
CA THR A 203 -15.50 -37.25 18.52
C THR A 203 -16.35 -38.39 17.95
N ASP A 204 -15.79 -39.14 17.01
CA ASP A 204 -16.35 -40.42 16.56
C ASP A 204 -16.28 -41.40 17.73
N GLU A 205 -17.29 -41.35 18.61
CA GLU A 205 -17.54 -42.38 19.61
C GLU A 205 -18.21 -43.55 18.88
N VAL A 206 -17.37 -44.48 18.38
CA VAL A 206 -17.83 -45.75 17.81
C VAL A 206 -18.44 -46.59 18.95
N PRO A 207 -19.72 -46.96 18.92
CA PRO A 207 -20.25 -47.89 19.91
C PRO A 207 -19.70 -49.28 19.59
N SER A 208 -18.95 -49.83 20.54
CA SER A 208 -18.44 -51.20 20.55
C SER A 208 -19.61 -52.18 20.43
N ALA A 209 -19.82 -52.71 19.23
CA ALA A 209 -20.71 -53.84 18.99
C ALA A 209 -20.06 -55.13 19.53
N GLU A 210 -20.80 -55.82 20.40
CA GLU A 210 -20.47 -57.10 21.00
C GLU A 210 -20.10 -58.16 19.94
N VAL A 211 -19.01 -58.88 20.17
CA VAL A 211 -18.60 -60.05 19.40
C VAL A 211 -19.24 -61.29 20.08
N PRO A 212 -20.07 -62.10 19.40
CA PRO A 212 -20.48 -63.39 19.94
C PRO A 212 -19.36 -64.42 19.74
N THR A 213 -19.09 -65.17 20.81
CA THR A 213 -18.24 -66.35 20.90
C THR A 213 -18.65 -67.44 19.90
N HIS A 214 -17.68 -67.99 19.17
CA HIS A 214 -17.83 -69.23 18.41
C HIS A 214 -16.88 -70.27 19.00
N ASP A 215 -17.47 -71.33 19.57
CA ASP A 215 -16.79 -72.56 20.01
C ASP A 215 -16.19 -73.30 18.80
N GLU A 216 -14.99 -73.83 18.97
CA GLU A 216 -14.43 -74.84 18.07
C GLU A 216 -15.01 -76.22 18.40
N GLU A 217 -15.57 -76.92 17.41
CA GLU A 217 -15.49 -78.38 17.37
C GLU A 217 -15.46 -78.92 15.93
N GLU A 218 -14.47 -79.79 15.74
CA GLU A 218 -14.09 -80.71 14.67
C GLU A 218 -15.06 -81.03 13.50
N GLY A 219 -14.45 -81.25 12.32
CA GLY A 219 -14.72 -82.48 11.56
C GLY A 219 -15.19 -82.36 10.11
N SER A 220 -14.22 -82.51 9.20
CA SER A 220 -14.24 -83.41 8.03
C SER A 220 -15.31 -83.30 6.91
N LYS A 221 -14.79 -83.26 5.66
CA LYS A 221 -15.34 -83.81 4.40
C LYS A 221 -16.64 -83.17 3.89
N ASP A 222 -17.01 -83.18 2.62
CA ASP A 222 -16.47 -83.44 1.29
C ASP A 222 -17.61 -82.94 0.35
N ASP A 223 -17.30 -82.78 -0.93
CA ASP A 223 -18.22 -82.93 -2.08
C ASP A 223 -19.19 -81.82 -2.53
N ASP A 224 -18.95 -81.46 -3.80
CA ASP A 224 -19.87 -81.35 -4.95
C ASP A 224 -21.08 -80.39 -4.91
N ALA A 225 -21.05 -79.37 -5.78
CA ALA A 225 -21.71 -79.37 -7.10
C ALA A 225 -21.79 -77.95 -7.69
#